data_AF-A0A852VL40-F1
#
_entry.id   AF-A0A852VL40-F1
#
_cell.length_a   1.000
_cell.length_b   1.000
_cell.length_c   1.000
_cell.angle_alpha   90.00
_cell.angle_beta   90.00
_cell.angle_gamma   90.00
#
_symmetry.space_group_name_H-M   'P 1'
#
loop_
_entity.id
_entity.type
_entity.pdbx_description
1 polymer ?
#
loop_
_entity_poly.entity_id
_entity_poly.type
_entity_poly.pdbx_seq_one_letter_code
_entity_poly.pdbx_strand_id
1 'polypeptide(L)'
;MQEIVIGSRQKIDPETWERRASFHFFKSFTEPYHGVCLRVDCTETYYYAKKHQLSVFLSLLHRSLVAAHQVENFKTRIVGDTVWSYEQINGGSAVGRENGTIGLGHYQFRPRIDEFVREAAIELDRVRQRDDIERYPETNLIRYSVLPGSTSPPFRMLATSRTKTPRPASHSANY
;
A
#
# COMPACT_ATOMS: atom_id res chain seq x y z
N MET A 1 -14.68 14.19 -12.02
CA MET A 1 -14.78 12.95 -11.22
C MET A 1 -13.94 11.92 -11.94
N GLN A 2 -12.72 11.62 -11.47
CA GLN A 2 -11.92 10.56 -12.08
C GLN A 2 -12.44 9.23 -11.51
N GLU A 3 -12.98 8.37 -12.37
CA GLU A 3 -13.36 7.01 -11.97
C GLU A 3 -12.09 6.25 -11.57
N ILE A 4 -12.06 5.82 -10.31
CA ILE A 4 -11.05 4.89 -9.81
C ILE A 4 -11.34 3.57 -10.52
N VAL A 5 -10.43 3.12 -11.38
CA VAL A 5 -10.58 1.83 -12.08
C VAL A 5 -10.46 0.72 -11.05
N ILE A 6 -11.56 0.01 -10.84
CA ILE A 6 -11.64 -1.19 -10.01
C ILE A 6 -10.83 -2.28 -10.72
N GLY A 7 -9.77 -2.76 -10.08
CA GLY A 7 -8.90 -3.78 -10.66
C GLY A 7 -9.62 -5.13 -10.76
N SER A 8 -9.50 -5.78 -11.91
CA SER A 8 -9.77 -7.21 -12.09
C SER A 8 -9.01 -8.03 -11.04
N ARG A 9 -9.67 -9.06 -10.51
CA ARG A 9 -9.08 -9.99 -9.55
C ARG A 9 -9.41 -11.43 -9.90
N GLN A 10 -8.44 -12.30 -9.68
CA GLN A 10 -8.56 -13.74 -9.89
C GLN A 10 -8.57 -14.44 -8.54
N LYS A 11 -9.48 -15.40 -8.39
CA LYS A 11 -9.51 -16.24 -7.19
C LYS A 11 -8.33 -17.20 -7.23
N ILE A 12 -7.55 -17.26 -6.16
CA ILE A 12 -6.53 -18.29 -5.98
C ILE A 12 -7.21 -19.50 -5.34
N ASP A 13 -7.06 -20.67 -5.97
CA ASP A 13 -7.44 -21.94 -5.37
C ASP A 13 -6.38 -22.35 -4.34
N PRO A 14 -6.70 -22.37 -3.03
CA PRO A 14 -5.74 -22.74 -2.00
C PRO A 14 -5.20 -24.16 -2.18
N GLU A 15 -5.95 -25.10 -2.77
CA GLU A 15 -5.52 -26.50 -2.87
C GLU A 15 -4.38 -26.68 -3.88
N THR A 16 -4.37 -25.88 -4.95
CA THR A 16 -3.31 -25.89 -5.97
C THR A 16 -2.18 -24.91 -5.69
N TRP A 17 -2.31 -24.08 -4.65
CA TRP A 17 -1.36 -23.01 -4.39
C TRP A 17 -0.11 -23.51 -3.67
N GLU A 18 1.08 -23.25 -4.23
CA GLU A 18 2.38 -23.61 -3.63
C GLU A 18 2.48 -23.19 -2.16
N ARG A 19 1.86 -22.06 -1.80
CA ARG A 19 1.92 -21.45 -0.46
C ARG A 19 0.83 -21.91 0.49
N ARG A 20 0.03 -22.92 0.12
CA ARG A 20 -1.09 -23.45 0.92
C ARG A 20 -0.72 -23.70 2.38
N ALA A 21 0.37 -24.43 2.61
CA ALA A 21 0.82 -24.78 3.95
C ALA A 21 1.17 -23.54 4.80
N SER A 22 1.96 -22.61 4.24
CA SER A 22 2.31 -21.36 4.90
C SER A 22 1.07 -20.50 5.16
N PHE A 23 0.15 -20.42 4.20
CA PHE A 23 -1.09 -19.68 4.34
C PHE A 23 -1.94 -20.20 5.51
N HIS A 24 -2.20 -21.50 5.59
CA HIS A 24 -2.98 -22.08 6.69
C HIS A 24 -2.29 -21.92 8.04
N PHE A 25 -0.97 -22.04 8.08
CA PHE A 25 -0.20 -21.82 9.31
C PHE A 25 -0.35 -20.37 9.79
N PHE A 26 0.00 -19.39 8.96
CA PHE A 26 0.01 -17.98 9.36
C PHE A 26 -1.39 -17.34 9.48
N LYS A 27 -2.41 -17.80 8.73
CA LYS A 27 -3.79 -17.29 8.83
C LYS A 27 -4.38 -17.46 10.24
N SER A 28 -3.91 -18.45 11.00
CA SER A 28 -4.40 -18.72 12.37
C SER A 28 -3.90 -17.70 13.42
N PHE A 29 -2.90 -16.89 13.09
CA PHE A 29 -2.31 -15.93 14.00
C PHE A 29 -3.09 -14.62 14.01
N THR A 30 -3.12 -13.95 15.16
CA THR A 30 -3.78 -12.63 15.27
C THR A 30 -2.96 -11.53 14.61
N GLU A 31 -1.63 -11.66 14.60
CA GLU A 31 -0.70 -10.65 14.04
C GLU A 31 0.42 -11.34 13.22
N PRO A 32 0.11 -11.89 12.03
CA PRO A 32 1.08 -12.61 11.18
C PRO A 32 1.93 -11.65 10.32
N TYR A 33 2.46 -10.58 10.91
CA TYR A 33 3.20 -9.55 10.17
C TYR A 33 4.68 -9.55 10.57
N HIS A 34 5.54 -9.37 9.57
CA HIS A 34 6.95 -9.11 9.75
C HIS A 34 7.30 -7.78 9.08
N GLY A 35 8.11 -6.97 9.76
CA GLY A 35 8.57 -5.69 9.26
C GLY A 35 10.07 -5.70 8.97
N VAL A 36 10.45 -5.19 7.81
CA VAL A 36 11.86 -4.98 7.44
C VAL A 36 12.13 -3.49 7.29
N CYS A 37 13.32 -3.06 7.71
CA CYS A 37 13.79 -1.69 7.54
C CYS A 37 15.12 -1.74 6.80
N LEU A 38 15.18 -1.12 5.62
CA LEU A 38 16.37 -1.05 4.80
C LEU A 38 16.66 0.39 4.37
N ARG A 39 17.94 0.69 4.13
CA ARG A 39 18.37 1.94 3.51
C ARG A 39 18.38 1.72 2.00
N VAL A 40 17.54 2.44 1.29
CA VAL A 40 17.49 2.42 -0.19
C VAL A 40 18.17 3.70 -0.69
N ASP A 41 19.09 3.56 -1.64
CA ASP A 41 19.62 4.71 -2.38
C ASP A 41 18.59 5.18 -3.41
N CYS A 42 18.08 6.39 -3.20
CA CYS A 42 17.05 7.01 -4.02
C CYS A 42 17.59 8.19 -4.86
N THR A 43 18.92 8.34 -4.95
CA THR A 43 19.60 9.51 -5.53
C THR A 43 19.21 9.74 -6.99
N GLU A 44 19.23 8.69 -7.81
CA GLU A 44 18.86 8.79 -9.22
C GLU A 44 17.39 9.19 -9.42
N THR A 45 16.49 8.64 -8.60
CA THR A 45 15.06 9.01 -8.66
C THR A 45 14.84 10.45 -8.22
N TYR A 46 15.59 10.91 -7.20
CA TYR A 46 15.55 12.30 -6.77
C TYR A 46 15.99 13.26 -7.89
N TYR A 47 17.14 13.01 -8.52
CA TYR A 47 17.64 13.87 -9.59
C TYR A 47 16.75 13.83 -10.83
N TYR A 48 16.24 12.64 -11.19
CA TYR A 48 15.25 12.51 -12.26
C TYR A 48 14.02 13.37 -11.98
N ALA A 49 13.44 13.27 -10.78
CA ALA A 49 12.26 14.05 -10.41
C ALA A 49 12.54 15.56 -10.48
N LYS A 50 13.70 16.02 -9.99
CA LYS A 50 14.09 17.44 -10.07
C LYS A 50 14.29 17.93 -11.50
N LYS A 51 15.02 17.16 -12.32
CA LYS A 51 15.28 17.48 -13.73
C LYS A 51 13.98 17.61 -14.53
N HIS A 52 13.01 16.74 -14.26
CA HIS A 52 11.73 16.69 -14.97
C HIS A 52 10.60 17.46 -14.27
N GLN A 53 10.91 18.25 -13.22
CA GLN A 53 9.94 19.07 -12.47
C GLN A 53 8.77 18.25 -11.89
N LEU A 54 9.05 17.01 -11.51
CA LEU A 54 8.11 16.08 -10.88
C LEU A 54 8.21 16.16 -9.36
N SER A 55 7.09 15.84 -8.68
CA SER A 55 7.11 15.65 -7.22
C SER A 55 8.03 14.49 -6.85
N VAL A 56 9.04 14.76 -6.02
CA VAL A 56 9.98 13.74 -5.50
C VAL A 56 9.24 12.65 -4.72
N PHE A 57 8.27 13.05 -3.89
CA PHE A 57 7.44 12.12 -3.12
C PHE A 57 6.67 11.16 -4.03
N LEU A 58 5.92 11.69 -5.00
CA LEU A 58 5.13 10.88 -5.92
C LEU A 58 6.01 10.03 -6.84
N SER A 59 7.20 10.53 -7.21
CA SER A 59 8.17 9.76 -8.00
C SER A 59 8.69 8.55 -7.25
N LEU A 60 8.97 8.69 -5.95
CA LEU A 60 9.46 7.59 -5.13
C LEU A 60 8.36 6.58 -4.80
N LEU A 61 7.15 7.08 -4.55
CA LEU A 61 5.95 6.24 -4.41
C LEU A 61 5.69 5.44 -5.70
N HIS A 62 5.80 6.07 -6.88
CA HIS A 62 5.67 5.40 -8.18
C HIS A 62 6.69 4.27 -8.34
N ARG A 63 7.98 4.53 -8.08
CA ARG A 63 9.03 3.51 -8.18
C ARG A 63 8.76 2.33 -7.25
N SER A 64 8.30 2.60 -6.03
CA SER A 64 7.90 1.54 -5.10
C SER A 64 6.70 0.74 -5.60
N LEU A 65 5.67 1.39 -6.15
CA LEU A 65 4.52 0.70 -6.74
C LEU A 65 4.93 -0.15 -7.94
N VAL A 66 5.80 0.35 -8.82
CA VAL A 66 6.33 -0.42 -9.96
C VAL A 66 7.03 -1.69 -9.47
N ALA A 67 7.90 -1.57 -8.46
CA ALA A 67 8.57 -2.72 -7.84
C ALA A 67 7.57 -3.69 -7.19
N ALA A 68 6.54 -3.18 -6.52
CA ALA A 68 5.50 -4.01 -5.92
C ALA A 68 4.70 -4.81 -6.97
N HIS A 69 4.42 -4.24 -8.15
CA HIS A 69 3.73 -4.95 -9.24
C HIS A 69 4.55 -6.12 -9.81
N GLN A 70 5.88 -6.08 -9.70
CA GLN A 70 6.77 -7.15 -10.17
C GLN A 70 6.77 -8.38 -9.26
N VAL A 71 6.26 -8.25 -8.02
CA VAL A 71 6.21 -9.34 -7.05
C VAL A 71 4.75 -9.73 -6.82
N GLU A 72 4.37 -10.91 -7.28
CA GLU A 72 3.01 -11.43 -7.22
C GLU A 72 2.38 -11.31 -5.82
N ASN A 73 3.16 -11.59 -4.76
CA ASN A 73 2.67 -11.58 -3.39
C ASN A 73 2.09 -10.22 -2.96
N PHE A 74 2.62 -9.10 -3.44
CA PHE A 74 2.07 -7.78 -3.11
C PHE A 74 0.72 -7.50 -3.77
N LYS A 75 0.32 -8.31 -4.74
CA LYS A 75 -0.98 -8.24 -5.42
C LYS A 75 -2.04 -9.15 -4.79
N THR A 76 -1.66 -9.99 -3.81
CA THR A 76 -2.58 -10.91 -3.14
C THR A 76 -3.32 -10.24 -1.98
N ARG A 77 -4.60 -10.56 -1.77
CA ARG A 77 -5.40 -10.13 -0.60
C ARG A 77 -6.30 -11.25 -0.13
N ILE A 78 -6.62 -11.24 1.17
CA ILE A 78 -7.62 -12.10 1.78
C ILE A 78 -8.90 -11.27 1.96
N VAL A 79 -10.00 -11.69 1.35
CA VAL A 79 -11.32 -11.05 1.49
C VAL A 79 -12.30 -12.11 1.97
N GLY A 80 -12.75 -11.97 3.23
CA GLY A 80 -13.44 -13.05 3.94
C GLY A 80 -12.53 -14.26 4.07
N ASP A 81 -12.98 -15.42 3.57
CA ASP A 81 -12.19 -16.65 3.54
C ASP A 81 -11.51 -16.94 2.20
N THR A 82 -11.64 -16.03 1.22
CA THR A 82 -11.11 -16.23 -0.13
C THR A 82 -9.83 -15.44 -0.35
N VAL A 83 -8.85 -16.08 -0.98
CA VAL A 83 -7.61 -15.44 -1.44
C VAL A 83 -7.80 -14.96 -2.87
N TRP A 84 -7.48 -13.69 -3.11
CA TRP A 84 -7.58 -13.02 -4.40
C TRP A 84 -6.21 -12.52 -4.85
N SER A 85 -5.91 -12.63 -6.14
CA SER A 85 -4.80 -11.94 -6.79
C SER A 85 -5.36 -10.82 -7.65
N TYR A 86 -4.94 -9.58 -7.39
CA TYR A 86 -5.36 -8.42 -8.19
C TYR A 86 -4.42 -8.22 -9.38
N GLU A 87 -4.95 -7.84 -10.53
CA GLU A 87 -4.11 -7.49 -11.68
C GLU A 87 -3.36 -6.17 -11.43
N GLN A 88 -4.02 -5.22 -10.75
CA GLN A 88 -3.47 -3.92 -10.43
C GLN A 88 -3.63 -3.60 -8.94
N ILE A 89 -2.56 -3.04 -8.37
CA ILE A 89 -2.54 -2.46 -7.03
C ILE A 89 -2.33 -0.95 -7.12
N ASN A 90 -3.06 -0.20 -6.30
CA ASN A 90 -3.01 1.25 -6.26
C ASN A 90 -2.23 1.74 -5.02
N GLY A 91 -1.78 2.99 -5.05
CA GLY A 91 -1.11 3.61 -3.91
C GLY A 91 -2.08 4.43 -3.08
N GLY A 92 -1.82 4.55 -1.79
CA GLY A 92 -2.48 5.57 -0.98
C GLY A 92 -1.56 6.08 0.10
N SER A 93 -1.75 7.32 0.54
CA SER A 93 -0.95 7.89 1.62
C SER A 93 -1.75 8.79 2.54
N ALA A 94 -1.22 9.00 3.75
CA ALA A 94 -1.65 10.13 4.55
C ALA A 94 -1.18 11.44 3.88
N VAL A 95 -2.04 12.44 3.87
CA VAL A 95 -1.78 13.75 3.29
C VAL A 95 -2.01 14.79 4.38
N GLY A 96 -0.98 15.56 4.74
CA GLY A 96 -1.10 16.65 5.70
C GLY A 96 -1.90 17.82 5.14
N ARG A 97 -2.76 18.40 5.98
CA ARG A 97 -3.56 19.61 5.70
C ARG A 97 -3.03 20.79 6.51
N GLU A 98 -3.33 22.00 6.06
CA GLU A 98 -2.86 23.24 6.72
C GLU A 98 -3.37 23.38 8.17
N ASN A 99 -4.55 22.85 8.46
CA ASN A 99 -5.15 22.84 9.80
C ASN A 99 -4.52 21.81 10.76
N GLY A 100 -3.43 21.14 10.37
CA GLY A 100 -2.74 20.13 11.18
C GLY A 100 -3.39 18.75 11.18
N THR A 101 -4.51 18.56 10.48
CA THR A 101 -5.15 17.25 10.31
C THR A 101 -4.58 16.48 9.12
N ILE A 102 -5.02 15.23 8.94
CA ILE A 102 -4.64 14.40 7.79
C ILE A 102 -5.86 14.00 6.98
N GLY A 103 -5.69 13.95 5.66
CA GLY A 103 -6.57 13.24 4.75
C GLY A 103 -5.93 11.95 4.21
N LEU A 104 -6.72 11.14 3.53
CA LEU A 104 -6.24 9.92 2.84
C LEU A 104 -6.31 10.13 1.32
N GLY A 105 -5.14 10.18 0.69
CA GLY A 105 -5.01 10.20 -0.77
C GLY A 105 -5.01 8.81 -1.36
N HIS A 106 -5.67 8.65 -2.51
CA HIS A 106 -5.75 7.40 -3.26
C HIS A 106 -5.30 7.61 -4.71
N TYR A 107 -4.18 6.98 -5.07
CA TYR A 107 -3.48 7.16 -6.34
C TYR A 107 -3.68 5.93 -7.22
N GLN A 108 -4.39 6.12 -8.33
CA GLN A 108 -4.48 5.08 -9.35
C GLN A 108 -3.09 4.83 -9.95
N PHE A 109 -2.68 3.58 -10.01
CA PHE A 109 -1.41 3.22 -10.63
C PHE A 109 -1.44 3.49 -12.14
N ARG A 110 -0.34 4.07 -12.63
CA ARG A 110 0.00 4.25 -14.04
C ARG A 110 1.43 3.75 -14.26
N PRO A 111 1.68 2.93 -15.30
CA PRO A 111 3.03 2.47 -15.60
C PRO A 111 3.99 3.63 -15.91
N ARG A 112 3.48 4.65 -16.59
CA ARG A 112 4.23 5.86 -16.96
C ARG A 112 4.27 6.84 -15.78
N ILE A 113 5.49 7.25 -15.41
CA ILE A 113 5.72 8.09 -14.22
C ILE A 113 5.11 9.49 -14.37
N ASP A 114 5.14 10.07 -15.56
CA ASP A 114 4.56 11.36 -15.89
C ASP A 114 3.04 11.36 -15.72
N GLU A 115 2.36 10.32 -16.22
CA GLU A 115 0.92 10.13 -16.02
C GLU A 115 0.57 9.92 -14.55
N PHE A 116 1.33 9.06 -13.87
CA PHE A 116 1.12 8.79 -12.45
C PHE A 116 1.25 10.07 -11.62
N VAL A 117 2.36 10.79 -11.76
CA VAL A 117 2.64 11.98 -10.95
C VAL A 117 1.63 13.08 -11.23
N ARG A 118 1.23 13.28 -12.49
CA ARG A 118 0.20 14.26 -12.87
C ARG A 118 -1.13 13.96 -12.20
N GLU A 119 -1.61 12.71 -12.27
CA GLU A 119 -2.90 12.32 -11.70
C GLU A 119 -2.87 12.28 -10.17
N ALA A 120 -1.79 11.77 -9.59
CA ALA A 120 -1.63 11.74 -8.14
C ALA A 120 -1.47 13.14 -7.51
N ALA A 121 -0.92 14.12 -8.25
CA ALA A 121 -0.86 15.51 -7.80
C ALA A 121 -2.26 16.13 -7.69
N ILE A 122 -3.14 15.87 -8.66
CA ILE A 122 -4.54 16.32 -8.62
C ILE A 122 -5.25 15.76 -7.38
N GLU A 123 -5.03 14.47 -7.08
CA GLU A 123 -5.59 13.84 -5.88
C GLU A 123 -5.03 14.45 -4.59
N LEU A 124 -3.72 14.71 -4.52
CA LEU A 124 -3.10 15.36 -3.36
C LEU A 124 -3.75 16.71 -3.07
N ASP A 125 -3.94 17.54 -4.11
CA ASP A 125 -4.52 18.86 -3.97
C ASP A 125 -6.01 18.79 -3.60
N ARG A 126 -6.75 17.83 -4.17
CA ARG A 126 -8.13 17.54 -3.77
C ARG A 126 -8.20 17.22 -2.27
N VAL A 127 -7.37 16.29 -1.78
CA VAL A 127 -7.43 15.84 -0.38
C VAL A 127 -7.02 16.93 0.61
N ARG A 128 -6.11 17.84 0.21
CA ARG A 128 -5.72 19.02 0.99
C ARG A 128 -6.86 20.01 1.21
N GLN A 129 -7.76 20.13 0.22
CA GLN A 129 -8.88 21.07 0.24
C GLN A 129 -10.15 20.49 0.91
N ARG A 130 -10.19 19.17 1.13
CA ARG A 130 -11.29 18.50 1.82
C ARG A 130 -11.10 18.54 3.34
N ASP A 131 -12.21 18.43 4.07
CA ASP A 131 -12.26 18.37 5.54
C ASP A 131 -12.62 16.98 6.09
N ASP A 132 -13.12 16.06 5.26
CA ASP A 132 -13.49 14.69 5.62
C ASP A 132 -12.35 13.67 5.40
N ILE A 133 -12.54 12.44 5.88
CA ILE A 133 -11.65 11.30 5.63
C ILE A 133 -12.38 10.27 4.77
N GLU A 134 -11.96 10.16 3.52
CA GLU A 134 -12.52 9.21 2.56
C GLU A 134 -11.83 7.84 2.71
N ARG A 135 -12.61 6.76 2.75
CA ARG A 135 -12.07 5.39 2.69
C ARG A 135 -12.00 4.92 1.25
N TYR A 136 -10.90 4.27 0.90
CA TYR A 136 -10.79 3.58 -0.38
C TYR A 136 -11.77 2.41 -0.40
N PRO A 137 -12.57 2.24 -1.47
CA PRO A 137 -13.62 1.22 -1.51
C PRO A 137 -13.08 -0.21 -1.64
N GLU A 138 -11.87 -0.37 -2.18
CA GLU A 138 -11.29 -1.67 -2.51
C GLU A 138 -10.14 -2.07 -1.59
N THR A 139 -9.74 -3.35 -1.67
CA THR A 139 -8.65 -3.89 -0.85
C THR A 139 -7.29 -3.89 -1.57
N ASN A 140 -7.24 -3.52 -2.86
CA ASN A 140 -6.04 -3.52 -3.69
C ASN A 140 -5.17 -2.26 -3.54
N LEU A 141 -5.04 -1.76 -2.31
CA LEU A 141 -4.27 -0.57 -1.99
C LEU A 141 -3.00 -0.94 -1.22
N ILE A 142 -1.88 -0.28 -1.54
CA ILE A 142 -0.68 -0.24 -0.70
C ILE A 142 -0.60 1.13 -0.03
N ARG A 143 -0.45 1.14 1.30
CA ARG A 143 -0.35 2.36 2.10
C ARG A 143 1.10 2.81 2.24
N TYR A 144 1.34 4.07 1.92
CA TYR A 144 2.60 4.77 2.03
C TYR A 144 2.49 5.86 3.08
N SER A 145 3.54 6.01 3.89
CA SER A 145 3.68 7.11 4.84
C SER A 145 5.07 7.69 4.70
N VAL A 146 5.17 9.01 4.73
CA VAL A 146 6.44 9.73 4.70
C VAL A 146 6.48 10.65 5.91
N LEU A 147 7.58 10.59 6.64
CA LEU A 147 7.85 11.42 7.80
C LEU A 147 9.02 12.34 7.46
N PRO A 148 8.76 13.60 7.06
CA PRO A 148 9.82 14.57 6.84
C PRO A 148 10.48 14.94 8.18
N GLY A 149 11.81 15.01 8.25
CA GLY A 149 12.52 15.69 9.34
C GLY A 149 13.21 14.84 10.41
N SER A 150 13.24 13.51 10.33
CA SER A 150 14.23 12.75 11.12
C SER A 150 15.59 12.82 10.42
N THR A 151 16.68 13.08 11.13
CA THR A 151 18.09 13.15 10.67
C THR A 151 18.67 11.84 10.10
N SER A 152 17.82 10.96 9.58
CA SER A 152 18.16 9.72 8.86
C SER A 152 17.74 9.85 7.39
N PRO A 153 18.38 9.11 6.45
CA PRO A 153 18.20 9.27 5.00
C PRO A 153 16.72 9.19 4.56
N PRO A 154 16.38 9.71 3.36
CA PRO A 154 15.05 10.25 3.04
C PRO A 154 13.87 9.28 3.04
N PHE A 155 14.09 7.96 3.19
CA PHE A 155 13.03 6.95 3.16
C PHE A 155 13.23 5.91 4.25
N ARG A 156 12.27 5.88 5.20
CA ARG A 156 12.12 4.83 6.21
C ARG A 156 10.74 4.21 6.03
N MET A 157 10.69 2.98 5.54
CA MET A 157 9.47 2.18 5.61
C MET A 157 9.39 1.58 7.02
N LEU A 158 8.44 2.04 7.84
CA LEU A 158 8.24 1.55 9.20
C LEU A 158 7.18 0.44 9.18
N ALA A 159 7.57 -0.77 9.55
CA ALA A 159 6.64 -1.85 9.89
C ALA A 159 7.06 -2.41 11.25
N THR A 160 6.21 -2.24 12.25
CA THR A 160 6.41 -2.76 13.61
C THR A 160 5.88 -4.19 13.70
N SER A 161 6.56 -5.09 14.41
CA SER A 161 5.98 -6.38 14.81
C SER A 161 6.07 -6.57 16.32
N ARG A 162 4.96 -6.92 16.97
CA ARG A 162 4.96 -7.78 18.16
C ARG A 162 4.36 -9.11 17.73
N THR A 163 5.13 -10.19 17.81
CA THR A 163 4.55 -11.53 17.64
C THR A 163 3.71 -11.84 18.88
N LYS A 164 2.39 -11.89 18.75
CA LYS A 164 1.47 -12.46 19.75
C LYS A 164 0.97 -13.83 19.29
N THR A 165 0.61 -14.64 20.27
CA THR A 165 0.21 -16.05 20.17
C THR A 165 -0.97 -16.29 19.21
N PRO A 166 -1.15 -17.54 18.73
CA PRO A 166 -2.25 -17.93 17.86
C PRO A 166 -3.61 -17.56 18.45
N ARG A 167 -4.60 -17.27 17.59
CA ARG A 167 -5.95 -16.97 18.04
C ARG A 167 -6.53 -18.21 18.74
N PRO A 168 -7.11 -18.11 19.95
CA PRO A 168 -7.70 -19.27 20.60
C PRO A 168 -8.85 -19.80 19.73
N ALA A 169 -8.89 -21.13 19.55
CA ALA A 169 -9.98 -21.78 18.86
C ALA A 169 -11.28 -21.49 19.63
N SER A 170 -12.25 -20.85 18.97
CA SER A 170 -13.59 -20.66 19.51
C SER A 170 -14.21 -22.03 19.75
N HIS A 171 -14.15 -22.51 20.98
CA HIS A 171 -15.03 -23.58 21.44
C HIS A 171 -16.41 -22.96 21.57
N SER A 172 -17.30 -23.30 20.64
CA SER A 172 -18.73 -23.18 20.85
C SER A 172 -19.10 -24.13 21.98
N ALA A 173 -19.08 -23.62 23.21
CA ALA A 173 -19.78 -24.27 24.32
C ALA A 173 -21.26 -23.93 24.14
N ASN A 174 -22.01 -24.87 23.57
CA ASN A 174 -23.44 -24.98 23.85
C ASN A 174 -23.59 -25.26 25.33
N TYR A 175 -24.24 -24.35 26.07
CA TYR A 175 -25.17 -24.65 27.17
C TYR A 175 -26.06 -23.43 27.39
#